data_AF-A0A9W8XF46-F1
#
_entry.id   AF-A0A9W8XF46-F1
#
_cell.length_a   1.000
_cell.length_b   1.000
_cell.length_c   1.000
_cell.angle_alpha   90.00
_cell.angle_beta   90.00
_cell.angle_gamma   90.00
#
_symmetry.space_group_name_H-M   'P 1'
#
loop_
_entity.id
_entity.type
_entity.pdbx_description
1 polymer ?
#
loop_
_entity_poly.entity_id
_entity_poly.type
_entity_poly.pdbx_seq_one_letter_code
_entity_poly.pdbx_strand_id
1 'polypeptide(L)'
;MAPYTEQVLICTGKDDWTSRIEDEESTSGDFVRALKGEIGRGGKGFDRINAIPNTKESYAAFATAYLKARTLHPAHAGLTPEQKAALTRDESQASLLPTPESITKPTVLICGHGGRDQRCGILGPMLQSRFREAFVKRGIDAEVGLISHIGGHKYAGNVIVYLPPGMQGNAWAGSGIWYGRVGPGNVEEVVDATVVNGQVIFDLLRGGITQDGRDIARMLEPPKEDGGLKLKPRGRASA
;
A
#
# COMPACT_ATOMS: atom_id res chain seq x y z
N MET A 1 4.48 10.74 -2.06
CA MET A 1 3.33 10.03 -1.46
C MET A 1 3.69 9.79 -0.01
N ALA A 2 2.78 9.92 0.95
CA ALA A 2 3.12 9.50 2.31
C ALA A 2 3.42 7.98 2.24
N PRO A 3 4.58 7.49 2.73
CA PRO A 3 4.82 6.07 2.83
C PRO A 3 3.90 5.53 3.91
N TYR A 4 2.72 5.08 3.53
CA TYR A 4 1.82 4.40 4.45
C TYR A 4 2.48 3.07 4.82
N THR A 5 2.73 2.89 6.11
CA THR A 5 3.36 1.69 6.65
C THR A 5 2.41 0.50 6.71
N GLU A 6 1.10 0.74 6.51
CA GLU A 6 0.05 -0.27 6.44
C GLU A 6 -0.85 -0.01 5.24
N GLN A 7 -1.26 -1.11 4.60
CA GLN A 7 -2.34 -1.13 3.63
C GLN A 7 -3.32 -2.22 4.01
N VAL A 8 -4.61 -1.92 3.89
CA VAL A 8 -5.67 -2.93 4.01
C VAL A 8 -6.17 -3.22 2.61
N LEU A 9 -5.98 -4.46 2.15
CA LEU A 9 -6.54 -4.95 0.90
C LEU A 9 -7.83 -5.72 1.19
N ILE A 10 -8.92 -5.31 0.52
CA ILE A 10 -10.23 -5.93 0.67
C ILE A 10 -10.63 -6.53 -0.68
N CYS A 11 -10.81 -7.84 -0.73
CA CYS A 11 -11.28 -8.51 -1.94
C CYS A 11 -12.80 -8.32 -2.06
N THR A 12 -13.23 -7.43 -2.94
CA THR A 12 -14.66 -7.11 -3.14
C THR A 12 -15.33 -7.94 -4.24
N GLY A 13 -14.54 -8.67 -5.04
CA GLY A 13 -15.01 -9.37 -6.25
C GLY A 13 -15.40 -8.43 -7.39
N LYS A 14 -15.10 -7.13 -7.29
CA LYS A 14 -15.38 -6.11 -8.30
C LYS A 14 -14.10 -5.66 -8.99
N ASP A 15 -14.24 -5.10 -10.19
CA ASP A 15 -13.17 -4.55 -11.02
C ASP A 15 -13.16 -3.00 -11.09
N ASP A 16 -14.27 -2.35 -10.74
CA ASP A 16 -14.35 -0.89 -10.58
C ASP A 16 -15.26 -0.46 -9.41
N TRP A 17 -15.17 0.82 -9.04
CA TRP A 17 -15.90 1.45 -7.95
C TRP A 17 -16.42 2.83 -8.33
N THR A 18 -17.34 3.36 -7.52
CA THR A 18 -17.64 4.80 -7.55
C THR A 18 -16.40 5.60 -7.14
N SER A 19 -16.33 6.87 -7.59
CA SER A 19 -15.16 7.75 -7.37
C SER A 19 -14.69 7.86 -5.91
N ARG A 20 -15.61 7.60 -4.97
CA ARG A 20 -15.41 7.41 -3.54
C ARG A 20 -16.11 6.12 -3.13
N ILE A 21 -15.35 5.09 -2.74
CA ILE A 21 -15.90 3.77 -2.40
C ILE A 21 -16.91 3.86 -1.24
N GLU A 22 -16.72 4.81 -0.32
CA GLU A 22 -17.66 5.06 0.78
C GLU A 22 -19.05 5.54 0.33
N ASP A 23 -19.22 5.92 -0.93
CA ASP A 23 -20.51 6.34 -1.47
C ASP A 23 -21.26 5.14 -2.09
N GLU A 24 -20.66 3.94 -2.14
CA GLU A 24 -21.35 2.75 -2.61
C GLU A 24 -22.37 2.22 -1.59
N GLU A 25 -23.58 1.96 -2.07
CA GLU A 25 -24.58 1.14 -1.38
C GLU A 25 -24.24 -0.34 -1.56
N SER A 26 -23.11 -0.77 -1.00
CA SER A 26 -22.61 -2.15 -1.06
C SER A 26 -21.93 -2.55 0.23
N THR A 27 -21.82 -3.86 0.48
CA THR A 27 -21.07 -4.44 1.61
C THR A 27 -19.65 -3.89 1.71
N SER A 28 -19.00 -3.66 0.56
CA SER A 28 -17.66 -3.07 0.49
C SER A 28 -17.65 -1.60 0.89
N GLY A 29 -18.67 -0.84 0.48
CA GLY A 29 -18.88 0.54 0.93
C GLY A 29 -19.13 0.62 2.43
N ASP A 30 -19.97 -0.26 2.98
CA ASP A 30 -20.25 -0.37 4.42
C ASP A 30 -18.96 -0.64 5.22
N PHE A 31 -18.16 -1.61 4.75
CA PHE A 31 -16.86 -1.92 5.35
C PHE A 31 -15.95 -0.70 5.39
N VAL A 32 -15.78 -0.01 4.26
CA VAL A 32 -14.88 1.17 4.19
C VAL A 32 -15.38 2.29 5.11
N ARG A 33 -16.70 2.50 5.22
CA ARG A 33 -17.29 3.47 6.16
C ARG A 33 -17.02 3.11 7.61
N ALA A 34 -17.29 1.85 7.99
CA ALA A 34 -17.04 1.36 9.34
C ALA A 34 -15.55 1.45 9.70
N LEU A 35 -14.68 1.00 8.80
CA LEU A 35 -13.25 0.99 9.00
C LEU A 35 -12.66 2.40 9.15
N LYS A 36 -13.12 3.37 8.36
CA LYS A 36 -12.72 4.78 8.51
C LYS A 36 -13.11 5.38 9.87
N GLY A 37 -14.19 4.88 10.49
CA GLY A 37 -14.60 5.28 11.84
C GLY A 37 -13.67 4.76 12.95
N GLU A 38 -12.95 3.66 12.70
CA GLU A 38 -12.18 2.93 13.71
C GLU A 38 -10.66 3.13 13.61
N ILE A 39 -10.12 3.54 12.46
CA ILE A 39 -8.66 3.63 12.22
C ILE A 39 -8.07 5.02 12.53
N GLY A 40 -7.00 5.04 13.34
CA GLY A 40 -6.00 6.11 13.42
C GLY A 40 -4.74 5.81 12.57
N ARG A 41 -3.87 6.81 12.34
CA ARG A 41 -2.67 6.63 11.48
C ARG A 41 -1.63 5.69 12.11
N GLY A 42 -1.38 4.54 11.47
CA GLY A 42 -0.09 3.86 11.43
C GLY A 42 0.03 2.51 12.14
N GLY A 43 0.86 1.65 11.54
CA GLY A 43 1.42 0.43 12.13
C GLY A 43 2.19 -0.43 11.12
N LYS A 44 2.27 -1.74 11.31
CA LYS A 44 2.90 -2.70 10.38
C LYS A 44 2.03 -3.94 10.26
N GLY A 45 1.91 -4.49 9.05
CA GLY A 45 1.31 -5.81 8.81
C GLY A 45 1.51 -6.29 7.38
N PHE A 46 1.87 -7.56 7.22
CA PHE A 46 1.96 -8.28 5.94
C PHE A 46 1.25 -9.64 6.10
N ASP A 47 -0.02 -9.59 6.51
CA ASP A 47 -0.82 -10.76 6.82
C ASP A 47 -2.16 -10.68 6.10
N ARG A 48 -2.66 -11.83 5.64
CA ARG A 48 -3.97 -11.98 5.01
C ARG A 48 -4.94 -12.59 6.01
N ILE A 49 -6.07 -11.95 6.26
CA ILE A 49 -7.17 -12.53 7.06
C ILE A 49 -8.29 -12.91 6.11
N ASN A 50 -8.58 -14.21 6.02
CA ASN A 50 -9.64 -14.71 5.16
C ASN A 50 -11.00 -14.56 5.84
N ALA A 51 -12.00 -14.09 5.09
CA ALA A 51 -13.42 -14.11 5.47
C ALA A 51 -13.75 -13.46 6.84
N ILE A 52 -13.30 -12.22 7.07
CA ILE A 52 -13.77 -11.43 8.22
C ILE A 52 -15.30 -11.29 8.15
N PRO A 53 -16.06 -11.65 9.20
CA PRO A 53 -17.51 -11.49 9.21
C PRO A 53 -17.92 -10.02 8.99
N ASN A 54 -19.01 -9.79 8.25
CA ASN A 54 -19.57 -8.45 8.06
C ASN A 54 -20.40 -8.02 9.28
N THR A 55 -19.73 -7.81 10.41
CA THR A 55 -20.35 -7.33 11.65
C THR A 55 -19.53 -6.19 12.24
N LYS A 56 -20.19 -5.32 13.00
CA LYS A 56 -19.52 -4.19 13.66
C LYS A 56 -18.43 -4.66 14.62
N GLU A 57 -18.68 -5.77 15.30
CA GLU A 57 -17.78 -6.38 16.28
C GLU A 57 -16.50 -6.88 15.62
N SER A 58 -16.61 -7.56 14.46
CA SER A 58 -15.45 -8.02 13.71
C SER A 58 -14.63 -6.85 13.15
N TYR A 59 -15.27 -5.76 12.75
CA TYR A 59 -14.54 -4.57 12.29
C TYR A 59 -13.83 -3.83 13.43
N ALA A 60 -14.48 -3.70 14.58
CA ALA A 60 -13.85 -3.12 15.77
C ALA A 60 -12.67 -3.96 16.25
N ALA A 61 -12.82 -5.29 16.26
CA ALA A 61 -11.74 -6.23 16.58
C ALA A 61 -10.59 -6.11 15.57
N PHE A 62 -10.88 -6.04 14.28
CA PHE A 62 -9.85 -5.92 13.22
C PHE A 62 -9.07 -4.61 13.33
N ALA A 63 -9.77 -3.49 13.46
CA ALA A 63 -9.14 -2.19 13.63
C ALA A 63 -8.30 -2.16 14.92
N THR A 64 -8.83 -2.68 16.02
CA THR A 64 -8.15 -2.67 17.33
C THR A 64 -6.93 -3.59 17.37
N ALA A 65 -7.02 -4.78 16.78
CA ALA A 65 -5.93 -5.75 16.75
C ALA A 65 -4.81 -5.37 15.77
N TYR A 66 -5.17 -4.83 14.59
CA TYR A 66 -4.21 -4.74 13.48
C TYR A 66 -3.88 -3.31 13.03
N LEU A 67 -4.74 -2.31 13.27
CA LEU A 67 -4.61 -1.00 12.61
C LEU A 67 -4.43 0.17 13.57
N LYS A 68 -4.90 0.07 14.82
CA LYS A 68 -4.65 1.08 15.84
C LYS A 68 -3.15 1.22 16.11
N ALA A 69 -2.74 2.40 16.56
CA ALA A 69 -1.35 2.69 16.81
C ALA A 69 -0.83 1.89 18.02
N ARG A 70 0.39 1.35 17.93
CA ARG A 70 1.08 0.75 19.09
C ARG A 70 1.57 1.81 20.07
N THR A 71 1.86 3.00 19.55
CA THR A 71 2.40 4.12 20.33
C THR A 71 1.75 5.41 19.84
N LEU A 72 1.17 6.17 20.76
CA LEU A 72 0.51 7.42 20.44
C LEU A 72 1.54 8.54 20.24
N HIS A 73 1.28 9.43 19.28
CA HIS A 73 2.07 10.64 19.08
C HIS A 73 2.03 11.53 20.36
N PRO A 74 3.12 12.27 20.70
CA PRO A 74 3.15 13.15 21.87
C PRO A 74 2.00 14.18 21.97
N ALA A 75 1.40 14.55 20.83
CA ALA A 75 0.21 15.39 20.79
C ALA A 75 -1.00 14.83 21.58
N HIS A 76 -1.02 13.52 21.84
CA HIS A 76 -2.07 12.85 22.64
C HIS A 76 -1.77 12.84 24.15
N ALA A 77 -0.75 13.56 24.63
CA ALA A 77 -0.37 13.55 26.04
C ALA A 77 -1.51 13.95 26.98
N GLY A 78 -2.36 14.90 26.57
CA GLY A 78 -3.49 15.41 27.34
C GLY A 78 -4.73 14.50 27.42
N LEU A 79 -4.75 13.36 26.72
CA LEU A 79 -5.88 12.42 26.76
C LEU A 79 -5.91 11.62 28.08
N THR A 80 -7.11 11.25 28.53
CA THR A 80 -7.30 10.35 29.67
C THR A 80 -6.76 8.95 29.37
N PRO A 81 -6.49 8.11 30.39
CA PRO A 81 -6.08 6.72 30.17
C PRO A 81 -7.05 5.93 29.29
N GLU A 82 -8.36 6.12 29.48
CA GLU A 82 -9.42 5.43 28.73
C GLU A 82 -9.42 5.86 27.26
N GLN A 83 -9.25 7.15 27.00
CA GLN A 83 -9.14 7.69 25.63
C GLN A 83 -7.87 7.17 24.94
N LYS A 84 -6.75 7.08 25.66
CA LYS A 84 -5.51 6.51 25.12
C LYS A 84 -5.67 5.02 24.81
N ALA A 85 -6.31 4.26 25.69
CA ALA A 85 -6.60 2.84 25.47
C ALA A 85 -7.47 2.62 24.22
N ALA A 86 -8.51 3.45 24.03
CA ALA A 86 -9.37 3.36 22.85
C ALA A 86 -8.64 3.61 21.52
N LEU A 87 -7.53 4.36 21.53
CA LEU A 87 -6.71 4.69 20.35
C LEU A 87 -5.51 3.75 20.16
N THR A 88 -5.21 2.90 21.14
CA THR A 88 -4.02 2.03 21.14
C THR A 88 -4.40 0.62 20.68
N ARG A 89 -3.45 -0.06 20.04
CA ARG A 89 -3.59 -1.46 19.59
C ARG A 89 -3.76 -2.41 20.77
N ASP A 90 -4.70 -3.34 20.65
CA ASP A 90 -4.86 -4.48 21.54
C ASP A 90 -4.92 -5.76 20.68
N GLU A 91 -3.79 -6.47 20.63
CA GLU A 91 -3.63 -7.69 19.83
C GLU A 91 -4.48 -8.86 20.34
N SER A 92 -4.97 -8.81 21.59
CA SER A 92 -5.84 -9.87 22.11
C SER A 92 -7.16 -9.97 21.33
N GLN A 93 -7.60 -8.87 20.71
CA GLN A 93 -8.79 -8.83 19.85
C GLN A 93 -8.62 -9.66 18.57
N ALA A 94 -7.39 -10.02 18.18
CA ALA A 94 -7.14 -10.93 17.05
C ALA A 94 -7.78 -12.31 17.25
N SER A 95 -7.97 -12.74 18.49
CA SER A 95 -8.64 -14.02 18.83
C SER A 95 -10.12 -14.07 18.43
N LEU A 96 -10.74 -12.91 18.18
CA LEU A 96 -12.12 -12.79 17.70
C LEU A 96 -12.23 -12.90 16.17
N LEU A 97 -11.10 -13.07 15.49
CA LEU A 97 -11.00 -13.06 14.04
C LEU A 97 -10.44 -14.40 13.53
N PRO A 98 -10.70 -14.73 12.26
CA PRO A 98 -10.03 -15.85 11.61
C PRO A 98 -8.51 -15.71 11.73
N THR A 99 -7.83 -16.85 11.90
CA THR A 99 -6.36 -16.89 11.99
C THR A 99 -5.74 -16.27 10.73
N PRO A 100 -4.82 -15.30 10.88
CA PRO A 100 -4.11 -14.74 9.74
C PRO A 100 -3.24 -15.78 9.06
N GLU A 101 -3.17 -15.69 7.74
CA GLU A 101 -2.28 -16.45 6.89
C GLU A 101 -1.19 -15.53 6.34
N SER A 102 0.06 -15.99 6.36
CA SER A 102 1.15 -15.24 5.74
C SER A 102 0.99 -15.21 4.22
N ILE A 103 1.26 -14.05 3.62
CA ILE A 103 1.36 -13.94 2.17
C ILE A 103 2.70 -14.56 1.75
N THR A 104 2.65 -15.66 1.01
CA THR A 104 3.83 -16.45 0.61
C THR A 104 4.25 -16.25 -0.84
N LYS A 105 3.44 -15.52 -1.62
CA LYS A 105 3.65 -15.32 -3.06
C LYS A 105 3.92 -13.85 -3.38
N PRO A 106 4.75 -13.54 -4.39
CA PRO A 106 4.78 -12.21 -4.95
C PRO A 106 3.37 -11.76 -5.34
N THR A 107 2.99 -10.57 -4.93
CA THR A 107 1.65 -10.03 -5.12
C THR A 107 1.75 -8.68 -5.82
N VAL A 108 1.12 -8.56 -6.99
CA VAL A 108 1.09 -7.36 -7.81
C VAL A 108 -0.30 -6.74 -7.75
N LEU A 109 -0.39 -5.52 -7.22
CA LEU A 109 -1.62 -4.76 -7.09
C LEU A 109 -1.62 -3.59 -8.07
N ILE A 110 -2.61 -3.54 -8.95
CA ILE A 110 -2.65 -2.60 -10.07
C ILE A 110 -3.88 -1.72 -9.92
N CYS A 111 -3.70 -0.40 -9.94
CA CYS A 111 -4.84 0.51 -9.88
C CYS A 111 -5.67 0.39 -11.17
N GLY A 112 -6.91 -0.10 -11.02
CA GLY A 112 -7.90 -0.23 -12.11
C GLY A 112 -9.09 0.74 -11.98
N HIS A 113 -9.05 1.68 -11.04
CA HIS A 113 -10.20 2.50 -10.67
C HIS A 113 -10.53 3.57 -11.73
N GLY A 114 -11.44 3.24 -12.66
CA GLY A 114 -11.85 4.09 -13.78
C GLY A 114 -12.68 5.29 -13.34
N GLY A 115 -13.59 5.09 -12.39
CA GLY A 115 -14.41 6.16 -11.80
C GLY A 115 -13.61 7.27 -11.11
N ARG A 116 -12.33 7.01 -10.76
CA ARG A 116 -11.44 7.99 -10.13
C ARG A 116 -10.35 8.53 -11.07
N ASP A 117 -9.74 7.67 -11.89
CA ASP A 117 -8.78 8.05 -12.93
C ASP A 117 -8.99 7.15 -14.16
N GLN A 118 -9.60 7.71 -15.20
CA GLN A 118 -9.93 7.00 -16.44
C GLN A 118 -8.71 6.30 -17.06
N ARG A 119 -7.51 6.86 -16.92
CA ARG A 119 -6.28 6.23 -17.46
C ARG A 119 -5.94 4.95 -16.70
N CYS A 120 -6.17 4.90 -15.39
CA CYS A 120 -6.02 3.68 -14.61
C CYS A 120 -7.13 2.67 -14.94
N GLY A 121 -8.37 3.12 -15.18
CA GLY A 121 -9.45 2.25 -15.68
C GLY A 121 -9.11 1.57 -17.01
N ILE A 122 -8.45 2.29 -17.92
CA ILE A 122 -8.01 1.75 -19.21
C ILE A 122 -6.77 0.85 -19.06
N LEU A 123 -5.74 1.32 -18.36
CA LEU A 123 -4.45 0.61 -18.26
C LEU A 123 -4.52 -0.61 -17.34
N GLY A 124 -5.31 -0.56 -16.27
CA GLY A 124 -5.34 -1.58 -15.21
C GLY A 124 -5.54 -3.01 -15.76
N PRO A 125 -6.64 -3.29 -16.49
CA PRO A 125 -6.88 -4.61 -17.06
C PRO A 125 -5.79 -5.07 -18.04
N MET A 126 -5.24 -4.15 -18.84
CA MET A 126 -4.13 -4.47 -19.76
C MET A 126 -2.87 -4.89 -18.99
N LEU A 127 -2.50 -4.13 -17.97
CA LEU A 127 -1.36 -4.45 -17.11
C LEU A 127 -1.58 -5.78 -16.40
N GLN A 128 -2.79 -6.03 -15.87
CA GLN A 128 -3.12 -7.29 -15.20
C GLN A 128 -2.91 -8.50 -16.13
N SER A 129 -3.42 -8.46 -17.36
CA SER A 129 -3.21 -9.54 -18.34
C SER A 129 -1.72 -9.78 -18.59
N ARG A 130 -0.96 -8.70 -18.83
CA ARG A 130 0.47 -8.77 -19.11
C ARG A 130 1.28 -9.31 -17.94
N PHE A 131 0.97 -8.92 -16.70
CA PHE A 131 1.67 -9.45 -15.52
C PHE A 131 1.41 -10.95 -15.36
N ARG A 132 0.15 -11.39 -15.53
CA ARG A 132 -0.19 -12.82 -15.50
C ARG A 132 0.56 -13.60 -16.57
N GLU A 133 0.56 -13.11 -17.81
CA GLU A 133 1.32 -13.71 -18.92
C GLU A 133 2.83 -13.80 -18.59
N ALA A 134 3.42 -12.72 -18.07
CA ALA A 134 4.83 -12.66 -17.73
C ALA A 134 5.22 -13.63 -16.60
N PHE A 135 4.35 -13.81 -15.60
CA PHE A 135 4.55 -14.79 -14.53
C PHE A 135 4.41 -16.23 -15.02
N VAL A 136 3.38 -16.52 -15.82
CA VAL A 136 3.18 -17.86 -16.44
C VAL A 136 4.39 -18.25 -17.29
N LYS A 137 4.89 -17.33 -18.13
CA LYS A 137 6.08 -17.54 -18.98
C LYS A 137 7.33 -17.92 -18.18
N ARG A 138 7.44 -17.46 -16.93
CA ARG A 138 8.57 -17.72 -16.03
C ARG A 138 8.33 -18.87 -15.05
N GLY A 139 7.13 -19.46 -15.05
CA GLY A 139 6.74 -20.47 -14.06
C GLY A 139 6.69 -19.93 -12.63
N ILE A 140 6.42 -18.63 -12.45
CA ILE A 140 6.33 -17.99 -11.14
C ILE A 140 4.88 -18.02 -10.67
N ASP A 141 4.64 -18.60 -9.49
CA ASP A 141 3.35 -18.52 -8.81
C ASP A 141 3.22 -17.17 -8.09
N ALA A 142 2.38 -16.28 -8.63
CA ALA A 142 2.18 -14.92 -8.18
C ALA A 142 0.70 -14.52 -8.21
N GLU A 143 0.31 -13.63 -7.31
CA GLU A 143 -1.03 -13.06 -7.26
C GLU A 143 -1.06 -11.73 -8.02
N VAL A 144 -2.04 -11.53 -8.90
CA VAL A 144 -2.19 -10.28 -9.68
C VAL A 144 -3.63 -9.78 -9.60
N GLY A 145 -3.82 -8.66 -8.88
CA GLY A 145 -5.12 -8.09 -8.56
C GLY A 145 -5.29 -6.65 -9.07
N LEU A 146 -6.51 -6.32 -9.46
CA LEU A 146 -6.92 -4.92 -9.62
C LEU A 146 -7.31 -4.36 -8.25
N ILE A 147 -6.91 -3.13 -7.99
CA ILE A 147 -7.21 -2.41 -6.76
C ILE A 147 -7.78 -1.02 -7.06
N SER A 148 -8.34 -0.43 -6.02
CA SER A 148 -8.84 0.93 -6.05
C SER A 148 -7.72 1.97 -6.18
N HIS A 149 -8.09 3.25 -6.09
CA HIS A 149 -7.15 4.34 -6.36
C HIS A 149 -6.20 4.58 -5.18
N ILE A 150 -4.90 4.41 -5.42
CA ILE A 150 -3.83 4.59 -4.41
C ILE A 150 -3.12 5.95 -4.45
N GLY A 151 -3.73 6.94 -5.11
CA GLY A 151 -3.17 8.29 -5.22
C GLY A 151 -2.18 8.47 -6.36
N GLY A 152 -1.98 9.72 -6.76
CA GLY A 152 -1.00 10.10 -7.78
C GLY A 152 -1.51 9.91 -9.21
N HIS A 153 -2.62 10.57 -9.56
CA HIS A 153 -3.16 10.60 -10.92
C HIS A 153 -2.08 10.94 -11.96
N LYS A 154 -1.16 11.87 -11.67
CA LYS A 154 -0.07 12.22 -12.60
C LYS A 154 0.87 11.04 -12.97
N TYR A 155 0.72 9.89 -12.32
CA TYR A 155 1.52 8.68 -12.52
C TYR A 155 0.67 7.45 -12.91
N ALA A 156 -0.48 7.64 -13.58
CA ALA A 156 -1.34 6.54 -14.05
C ALA A 156 -0.54 5.37 -14.67
N GLY A 157 -1.04 4.15 -14.47
CA GLY A 157 -0.20 2.95 -14.52
C GLY A 157 0.46 2.69 -13.16
N ASN A 158 -0.33 2.79 -12.09
CA ASN A 158 0.12 2.60 -10.71
C ASN A 158 0.13 1.12 -10.34
N VAL A 159 1.28 0.63 -9.93
CA VAL A 159 1.52 -0.78 -9.59
C VAL A 159 2.25 -0.85 -8.26
N ILE A 160 1.79 -1.72 -7.36
CA ILE A 160 2.51 -2.08 -6.14
C ILE A 160 2.97 -3.53 -6.29
N VAL A 161 4.25 -3.78 -6.10
CA VAL A 161 4.83 -5.11 -6.04
C VAL A 161 5.16 -5.41 -4.58
N TYR A 162 4.46 -6.37 -4.01
CA TYR A 162 4.74 -6.91 -2.69
C TYR A 162 5.53 -8.21 -2.81
N LEU A 163 6.69 -8.25 -2.16
CA LEU A 163 7.56 -9.42 -2.12
C LEU A 163 7.44 -10.10 -0.75
N PRO A 164 7.15 -11.40 -0.69
CA PRO A 164 6.95 -12.08 0.59
C PRO A 164 8.27 -12.14 1.39
N PRO A 165 8.24 -12.03 2.74
CA PRO A 165 9.44 -12.07 3.58
C PRO A 165 10.29 -13.34 3.42
N GLY A 166 9.65 -14.46 3.07
CA GLY A 166 10.31 -15.75 2.87
C GLY A 166 10.97 -15.96 1.51
N MET A 167 10.91 -14.97 0.60
CA MET A 167 11.49 -15.10 -0.74
C MET A 167 13.02 -15.18 -0.69
N GLN A 168 13.61 -16.30 -1.10
CA GLN A 168 15.06 -16.44 -1.13
C GLN A 168 15.68 -15.70 -2.32
N GLY A 169 16.90 -15.16 -2.13
CA GLY A 169 17.69 -14.57 -3.22
C GLY A 169 17.21 -13.19 -3.71
N ASN A 170 16.16 -12.62 -3.12
CA ASN A 170 15.67 -11.29 -3.46
C ASN A 170 16.01 -10.28 -2.35
N ALA A 171 16.80 -9.26 -2.66
CA ALA A 171 17.25 -8.25 -1.71
C ALA A 171 16.11 -7.42 -1.08
N TRP A 172 14.92 -7.43 -1.68
CA TRP A 172 13.75 -6.70 -1.25
C TRP A 172 12.65 -7.59 -0.68
N ALA A 173 12.96 -8.84 -0.31
CA ALA A 173 12.02 -9.71 0.40
C ALA A 173 11.39 -8.98 1.61
N GLY A 174 10.07 -9.14 1.77
CA GLY A 174 9.29 -8.46 2.81
C GLY A 174 8.97 -7.00 2.54
N SER A 175 9.29 -6.48 1.34
CA SER A 175 9.07 -5.09 0.97
C SER A 175 7.86 -4.91 0.06
N GLY A 176 7.28 -3.72 0.10
CA GLY A 176 6.42 -3.19 -0.95
C GLY A 176 7.20 -2.21 -1.82
N ILE A 177 7.02 -2.26 -3.13
CA ILE A 177 7.65 -1.34 -4.09
C ILE A 177 6.54 -0.74 -4.96
N TRP A 178 6.48 0.59 -5.02
CA TRP A 178 5.44 1.31 -5.73
C TRP A 178 6.03 1.89 -7.01
N TYR A 179 5.49 1.45 -8.13
CA TYR A 179 5.78 1.97 -9.44
C TYR A 179 4.62 2.83 -9.96
N GLY A 180 4.94 3.76 -10.84
CA GLY A 180 3.96 4.54 -11.59
C GLY A 180 4.43 4.81 -13.00
N ARG A 181 3.52 5.27 -13.85
CA ARG A 181 3.75 5.37 -15.31
C ARG A 181 4.11 4.02 -15.94
N VAL A 182 3.70 2.92 -15.31
CA VAL A 182 3.90 1.58 -15.87
C VAL A 182 2.97 1.41 -17.07
N GLY A 183 3.55 1.23 -18.25
CA GLY A 183 2.84 0.83 -19.45
C GLY A 183 2.95 -0.68 -19.70
N PRO A 184 2.16 -1.23 -20.64
CA PRO A 184 2.24 -2.65 -21.01
C PRO A 184 3.65 -3.11 -21.41
N GLY A 185 4.44 -2.24 -22.04
CA GLY A 185 5.81 -2.54 -22.44
C GLY A 185 6.81 -2.64 -21.28
N ASN A 186 6.48 -2.11 -20.09
CA ASN A 186 7.36 -2.17 -18.92
C ASN A 186 7.17 -3.45 -18.10
N VAL A 187 6.12 -4.23 -18.34
CA VAL A 187 5.72 -5.33 -17.46
C VAL A 187 6.79 -6.42 -17.37
N GLU A 188 7.35 -6.83 -18.51
CA GLU A 188 8.42 -7.84 -18.56
C GLU A 188 9.63 -7.37 -17.73
N GLU A 189 10.03 -6.11 -17.88
CA GLU A 189 11.13 -5.51 -17.12
C GLU A 189 10.83 -5.45 -15.62
N VAL A 190 9.61 -5.06 -15.22
CA VAL A 190 9.23 -5.04 -13.79
C VAL A 190 9.33 -6.43 -13.18
N VAL A 191 8.88 -7.47 -13.88
CA VAL A 191 8.97 -8.86 -13.38
C VAL A 191 10.43 -9.29 -13.29
N ASP A 192 11.22 -9.10 -14.35
CA ASP A 192 12.63 -9.51 -14.38
C ASP A 192 13.47 -8.77 -13.35
N ALA A 193 13.43 -7.43 -13.36
CA ALA A 193 14.21 -6.63 -12.45
C ALA A 193 13.77 -6.84 -11.00
N THR A 194 12.47 -6.70 -10.70
CA THR A 194 12.00 -6.61 -9.31
C THR A 194 11.77 -7.96 -8.67
N VAL A 195 11.06 -8.85 -9.36
CA VAL A 195 10.63 -10.13 -8.77
C VAL A 195 11.76 -11.16 -8.88
N VAL A 196 12.42 -11.24 -10.04
CA VAL A 196 13.47 -12.24 -10.28
C VAL A 196 14.82 -11.78 -9.74
N ASN A 197 15.26 -10.58 -10.11
CA ASN A 197 16.65 -10.14 -9.85
C ASN A 197 16.81 -9.30 -8.57
N GLY A 198 15.72 -8.96 -7.87
CA GLY A 198 15.77 -8.15 -6.65
C GLY A 198 16.31 -6.73 -6.88
N GLN A 199 15.97 -6.12 -8.01
CA GLN A 199 16.37 -4.78 -8.43
C GLN A 199 15.16 -3.83 -8.49
N VAL A 200 15.40 -2.55 -8.22
CA VAL A 200 14.36 -1.51 -8.32
C VAL A 200 14.57 -0.68 -9.57
N ILE A 201 13.52 -0.52 -10.38
CA ILE A 201 13.55 0.33 -11.58
C ILE A 201 13.33 1.77 -11.16
N PHE A 202 14.42 2.53 -11.04
CA PHE A 202 14.40 3.87 -10.47
C PHE A 202 13.49 4.86 -11.23
N ASP A 203 13.46 4.78 -12.56
CA ASP A 203 12.65 5.67 -13.40
C ASP A 203 11.13 5.49 -13.20
N LEU A 204 10.71 4.30 -12.78
CA LEU A 204 9.32 4.00 -12.47
C LEU A 204 9.00 4.19 -10.98
N LEU A 205 10.03 4.26 -10.13
CA LEU A 205 9.89 4.28 -8.68
C LEU A 205 9.12 5.52 -8.22
N ARG A 206 8.07 5.28 -7.43
CA ARG A 206 7.28 6.30 -6.75
C ARG A 206 7.49 6.33 -5.24
N GLY A 207 8.03 5.25 -4.70
CA GLY A 207 8.24 5.05 -3.28
C GLY A 207 8.34 3.57 -2.96
N GLY A 208 8.70 3.28 -1.72
CA GLY A 208 8.58 1.94 -1.21
C GLY A 208 8.78 1.86 0.28
N ILE A 209 8.47 0.69 0.84
CA ILE A 209 8.66 0.43 2.24
C ILE A 209 9.24 -0.96 2.43
N THR A 210 10.30 -1.03 3.21
CA THR A 210 10.88 -2.29 3.64
C THR A 210 10.07 -2.89 4.80
N GLN A 211 10.29 -4.18 5.09
CA GLN A 211 9.69 -4.86 6.24
C GLN A 211 9.93 -4.13 7.57
N ASP A 212 11.10 -3.52 7.73
CA ASP A 212 11.46 -2.74 8.92
C ASP A 212 10.91 -1.31 8.92
N GLY A 213 10.20 -0.90 7.87
CA GLY A 213 9.48 0.38 7.79
C GLY A 213 10.29 1.53 7.21
N ARG A 214 11.43 1.25 6.56
CA ARG A 214 12.26 2.29 5.91
C ARG A 214 11.74 2.61 4.52
N ASP A 215 11.87 3.87 4.13
CA ASP A 215 11.46 4.36 2.81
C ASP A 215 12.49 3.97 1.74
N ILE A 216 12.09 3.14 0.78
CA ILE A 216 12.96 2.63 -0.29
C ILE A 216 13.46 3.75 -1.20
N ALA A 217 12.63 4.75 -1.51
CA ALA A 217 13.07 5.85 -2.36
C ALA A 217 14.20 6.65 -1.69
N ARG A 218 14.09 6.89 -0.38
CA ARG A 218 15.17 7.53 0.39
C ARG A 218 16.44 6.67 0.49
N MET A 219 16.30 5.35 0.54
CA MET A 219 17.45 4.44 0.57
C MET A 219 18.21 4.41 -0.76
N LEU A 220 17.54 4.70 -1.87
CA LEU A 220 18.11 4.71 -3.22
C LEU A 220 18.46 6.11 -3.73
N GLU A 221 18.11 7.17 -2.98
CA GLU A 221 18.55 8.53 -3.28
C GLU A 221 20.09 8.59 -3.20
N PRO A 222 20.78 9.07 -4.26
CA PRO A 222 22.22 9.27 -4.17
C PRO A 222 22.54 10.24 -3.04
N PRO A 223 23.70 10.10 -2.38
CA PRO A 223 24.14 11.06 -1.37
C PRO A 223 24.07 12.47 -1.93
N LYS A 224 23.44 13.39 -1.20
CA LYS A 224 23.51 14.80 -1.57
C LYS A 224 24.98 15.22 -1.53
N GLU A 225 25.54 15.62 -2.66
CA GLU A 225 26.79 16.38 -2.64
C GLU A 225 26.56 17.61 -1.73
N ASP A 226 27.52 17.89 -0.84
CA ASP A 226 27.51 19.01 0.12
C ASP A 226 27.56 20.41 -0.55
N GLY A 227 26.98 20.56 -1.74
CA GLY A 227 26.74 21.82 -2.43
C GLY A 227 25.45 22.48 -1.97
N GLY A 228 25.38 22.87 -0.69
CA GLY A 228 24.24 23.60 -0.16
C GLY A 228 23.89 24.82 -1.01
N LEU A 229 22.68 24.86 -1.56
CA LEU A 229 22.13 26.06 -2.19
C LEU A 229 21.99 27.14 -1.11
N LYS A 230 22.98 28.03 -0.99
CA LYS A 230 22.89 29.24 -0.17
C LYS A 230 21.87 30.18 -0.83
N LEU A 231 20.65 30.16 -0.33
CA LEU A 231 19.66 31.19 -0.63
C LEU A 231 20.23 32.54 -0.17
N LYS A 232 20.66 33.37 -1.12
CA LYS A 232 21.03 34.76 -0.81
C LYS A 232 19.76 35.51 -0.41
N PRO A 233 19.74 36.25 0.71
CA PRO A 233 18.62 37.10 1.06
C PRO A 233 18.38 38.11 -0.06
N ARG A 234 17.16 38.17 -0.61
CA ARG A 234 16.72 39.27 -1.46
C ARG A 234 16.65 40.52 -0.59
N GLY A 235 17.51 41.50 -0.86
CA GLY A 235 17.42 42.81 -0.23
C GLY A 235 16.03 43.40 -0.46
N ARG A 236 15.37 43.83 0.62
CA ARG A 236 14.14 44.64 0.52
C ARG A 236 14.51 45.94 -0.19
N ALA A 237 13.90 46.19 -1.34
CA ALA A 237 13.88 47.53 -1.91
C ALA A 237 13.07 48.43 -0.95
N SER A 238 13.74 49.37 -0.32
CA SER A 238 13.13 50.50 0.37
C SER A 238 12.46 51.41 -0.68
N ALA A 239 11.16 51.61 -0.54
CA ALA A 239 10.44 52.74 -1.13
C ALA A 239 10.66 53.98 -0.26
#